data_AF-A0A2T6B8U1-F1
#
_entry.id   AF-A0A2T6B8U1-F1
#
_cell.length_a   1.000
_cell.length_b   1.000
_cell.length_c   1.000
_cell.angle_alpha   90.00
_cell.angle_beta   90.00
_cell.angle_gamma   90.00
#
_symmetry.space_group_name_H-M   'P 1'
#
loop_
_entity.id
_entity.type
_entity.pdbx_description
1 polymer ?
#
loop_
_entity_poly.entity_id
_entity_poly.type
_entity_poly.pdbx_seq_one_letter_code
_entity_poly.pdbx_strand_id
1 'polypeptide(L)'
;MTLSTNRHLSGKTGETDPADQEDEARIRTGPWSEEDIETLIEMWHLRHSNADIADVLDRAENAVAIKASRLSLPQRRELEQAKGAKIRKCLRCATSFHSHGAGNRICDTCKSSHEWRSGGSDYYHVLSGR
;
A
#
# COMPACT_ATOMS: atom_id res chain seq x y z
N MET A 1 -46.28 -44.02 25.10
CA MET A 1 -46.16 -45.36 24.49
C MET A 1 -45.27 -45.20 23.26
N THR A 2 -43.96 -45.37 23.41
CA THR A 2 -43.16 -46.57 22.99
C THR A 2 -42.98 -46.61 21.47
N LEU A 3 -41.79 -46.66 20.85
CA LEU A 3 -40.44 -47.06 21.26
C LEU A 3 -39.39 -46.45 20.32
N SER A 4 -38.16 -46.34 20.84
CA SER A 4 -36.91 -46.18 20.11
C SER A 4 -36.72 -47.19 18.98
N THR A 5 -35.93 -46.82 17.97
CA THR A 5 -34.75 -47.61 17.62
C THR A 5 -33.58 -46.69 17.29
N ASN A 6 -32.40 -47.17 17.62
CA ASN A 6 -31.17 -46.44 17.83
C ASN A 6 -30.06 -47.28 17.17
N ARG A 7 -28.99 -46.60 16.71
CA ARG A 7 -27.58 -47.05 16.77
C ARG A 7 -27.01 -47.96 15.65
N HIS A 8 -25.99 -47.48 14.95
CA HIS A 8 -24.55 -47.90 15.10
C HIS A 8 -23.65 -47.08 14.14
N LEU A 9 -22.66 -46.31 14.64
CA LEU A 9 -21.22 -46.65 14.89
C LEU A 9 -20.46 -47.00 13.59
N SER A 10 -19.22 -46.59 13.27
CA SER A 10 -18.12 -45.83 13.91
C SER A 10 -16.97 -45.69 12.88
N GLY A 11 -16.05 -44.76 13.10
CA GLY A 11 -14.66 -44.79 12.60
C GLY A 11 -14.45 -44.10 11.24
N LYS A 12 -13.50 -43.19 11.07
CA LYS A 12 -12.11 -43.27 11.55
C LYS A 12 -11.59 -41.92 12.02
N THR A 13 -10.86 -41.98 13.12
CA THR A 13 -9.90 -41.01 13.61
C THR A 13 -8.85 -40.73 12.51
N GLY A 14 -8.75 -39.46 12.13
CA GLY A 14 -7.57 -38.91 11.49
C GLY A 14 -6.96 -37.92 12.47
N GLU A 15 -6.26 -38.45 13.47
CA GLU A 15 -5.28 -37.70 14.24
C GLU A 15 -4.27 -37.11 13.23
N THR A 16 -4.30 -35.79 13.09
CA THR A 16 -3.16 -35.05 12.56
C THR A 16 -2.43 -34.52 13.78
N ASP A 17 -1.24 -35.06 14.01
CA ASP A 17 -0.36 -34.59 15.07
C ASP A 17 -0.08 -33.08 14.90
N PRO A 18 -0.17 -32.28 15.98
CA PRO A 18 -0.02 -30.83 15.93
C PRO A 18 1.40 -30.43 16.35
N ALA A 19 2.37 -30.40 15.43
CA ALA A 19 3.72 -29.92 15.80
C ALA A 19 4.65 -29.41 14.70
N ASP A 20 4.27 -29.38 13.41
CA ASP A 20 5.21 -28.99 12.32
C ASP A 20 4.66 -27.90 11.37
N GLN A 21 3.76 -27.03 11.84
CA GLN A 21 3.26 -25.87 11.07
C GLN A 21 3.53 -24.56 11.81
N GLU A 22 4.79 -24.33 12.15
CA GLU A 22 5.26 -23.04 12.63
C GLU A 22 5.96 -22.34 11.45
N ASP A 23 5.60 -21.07 11.20
CA ASP A 23 6.07 -20.15 10.13
C ASP A 23 5.29 -20.05 8.79
N GLU A 24 3.96 -20.21 8.80
CA GLU A 24 3.13 -19.49 7.82
C GLU A 24 3.01 -18.02 8.25
N ALA A 25 3.85 -17.17 7.66
CA ALA A 25 3.94 -15.73 7.92
C ALA A 25 2.56 -15.06 7.98
N ARG A 26 2.16 -14.61 9.16
CA ARG A 26 0.91 -13.85 9.33
C ARG A 26 1.03 -12.56 8.50
N ILE A 27 0.22 -12.44 7.45
CA ILE A 27 0.12 -11.24 6.61
C ILE A 27 0.05 -10.00 7.51
N ARG A 28 0.97 -9.04 7.31
CA ARG A 28 1.11 -7.85 8.13
C ARG A 28 -0.12 -6.96 7.99
N THR A 29 -0.85 -6.80 9.10
CA THR A 29 -1.94 -5.82 9.23
C THR A 29 -1.45 -4.66 10.11
N GLY A 30 -1.48 -3.43 9.59
CA GLY A 30 -0.93 -2.28 10.31
C GLY A 30 -0.64 -1.06 9.45
N PRO A 31 -0.12 0.02 10.04
CA PRO A 31 0.29 1.21 9.30
C PRO A 31 1.40 0.86 8.29
N TRP A 32 1.40 1.57 7.17
CA TRP A 32 2.44 1.46 6.15
C TRP A 32 3.68 2.22 6.62
N SER A 33 4.81 1.54 6.72
CA SER A 33 6.09 2.20 7.00
C SER A 33 6.53 3.04 5.80
N GLU A 34 7.48 3.95 6.01
CA GLU A 34 8.08 4.71 4.91
C GLU A 34 8.80 3.76 3.93
N GLU A 35 9.52 2.77 4.45
CA GLU A 35 10.17 1.73 3.65
C GLU A 35 9.18 0.94 2.78
N ASP A 36 8.04 0.51 3.35
CA ASP A 36 7.00 -0.19 2.59
C ASP A 36 6.45 0.67 1.44
N ILE A 37 6.31 1.97 1.69
CA ILE A 37 5.84 2.94 0.69
C ILE A 37 6.89 3.07 -0.42
N GLU A 38 8.17 3.17 -0.07
CA GLU A 38 9.26 3.26 -1.04
C GLU A 38 9.36 2.01 -1.90
N THR A 39 9.37 0.83 -1.27
CA THR A 39 9.38 -0.47 -1.96
C THR A 39 8.17 -0.63 -2.86
N LEU A 40 6.96 -0.27 -2.39
CA LEU A 40 5.75 -0.33 -3.23
C LEU A 40 5.88 0.57 -4.46
N ILE A 41 6.35 1.81 -4.31
CA ILE A 41 6.47 2.76 -5.42
C ILE A 41 7.52 2.29 -6.42
N GLU A 42 8.65 1.80 -5.94
CA GLU A 42 9.73 1.26 -6.77
C GLU A 42 9.28 0.05 -7.57
N MET A 43 8.76 -0.98 -6.90
CA MET A 43 8.29 -2.19 -7.57
C MET A 43 7.15 -1.89 -8.54
N TRP A 44 6.27 -0.93 -8.21
CA TRP A 44 5.22 -0.50 -9.12
C TRP A 44 5.78 0.12 -10.40
N HIS A 45 6.82 0.94 -10.29
CA HIS A 45 7.49 1.54 -11.45
C HIS A 45 8.23 0.51 -12.30
N LEU A 46 8.80 -0.51 -11.65
CA LEU A 46 9.40 -1.68 -12.29
C LEU A 46 8.38 -2.68 -12.86
N ARG A 47 7.08 -2.38 -12.77
CA ARG A 47 5.98 -3.15 -13.38
C ARG A 47 5.75 -4.54 -12.78
N HIS A 48 6.19 -4.78 -11.55
CA HIS A 48 5.83 -6.00 -10.82
C HIS A 48 4.32 -6.15 -10.66
N SER A 49 3.81 -7.37 -10.54
CA SER A 49 2.39 -7.60 -10.29
C SER A 49 2.00 -7.22 -8.85
N ASN A 50 0.70 -7.13 -8.55
CA ASN A 50 0.28 -6.89 -7.17
C ASN A 50 0.63 -8.07 -6.25
N ALA A 51 0.66 -9.29 -6.78
CA ALA A 51 1.09 -10.50 -6.08
C ALA A 51 2.57 -10.42 -5.71
N ASP A 52 3.46 -10.11 -6.66
CA ASP A 52 4.90 -9.97 -6.37
C ASP A 52 5.17 -8.90 -5.30
N ILE A 53 4.45 -7.77 -5.37
CA ILE A 53 4.58 -6.69 -4.38
C ILE A 53 4.01 -7.11 -3.02
N ALA A 54 2.92 -7.88 -3.02
CA ALA A 54 2.31 -8.42 -1.81
C ALA A 54 3.27 -9.37 -1.09
N ASP A 55 3.92 -10.25 -1.83
CA ASP A 55 4.92 -11.20 -1.32
C ASP A 55 6.11 -10.47 -0.70
N VAL A 56 6.65 -9.45 -1.37
CA VAL A 56 7.79 -8.68 -0.86
C VAL A 56 7.44 -7.87 0.39
N LEU A 57 6.19 -7.40 0.51
CA LEU A 57 5.76 -6.56 1.62
C LEU A 57 5.10 -7.34 2.77
N ASP A 58 4.97 -8.66 2.64
CA ASP A 58 4.17 -9.52 3.50
C ASP A 58 2.75 -8.95 3.74
N ARG A 59 2.11 -8.44 2.68
CA ARG A 59 0.78 -7.79 2.76
C ARG A 59 -0.19 -8.38 1.74
N ALA A 60 -1.49 -8.30 2.02
CA ALA A 60 -2.50 -8.75 1.06
C ALA A 60 -2.47 -7.93 -0.25
N GLU A 61 -2.63 -8.59 -1.40
CA GLU A 61 -2.66 -7.94 -2.72
C GLU A 61 -3.65 -6.77 -2.81
N ASN A 62 -4.85 -6.94 -2.22
CA ASN A 62 -5.84 -5.87 -2.19
C ASN A 62 -5.35 -4.65 -1.39
N ALA A 63 -4.57 -4.85 -0.33
CA ALA A 63 -3.99 -3.76 0.43
C ALA A 63 -2.95 -2.99 -0.41
N VAL A 64 -2.14 -3.71 -1.21
CA VAL A 64 -1.21 -3.11 -2.18
C VAL A 64 -1.97 -2.27 -3.21
N ALA A 65 -3.01 -2.82 -3.82
CA ALA A 65 -3.82 -2.12 -4.83
C ALA A 65 -4.46 -0.84 -4.29
N ILE A 66 -5.09 -0.92 -3.11
CA ILE A 66 -5.70 0.23 -2.43
C ILE A 66 -4.62 1.27 -2.08
N LYS A 67 -3.48 0.84 -1.55
CA LYS A 67 -2.39 1.75 -1.18
C LYS A 67 -1.80 2.47 -2.40
N ALA A 68 -1.54 1.75 -3.49
CA ALA A 68 -1.06 2.32 -4.75
C ALA A 68 -2.02 3.39 -5.29
N SER A 69 -3.33 3.12 -5.25
CA SER A 69 -4.36 4.09 -5.62
C SER A 69 -4.32 5.36 -4.73
N ARG A 70 -4.21 5.20 -3.41
CA ARG A 70 -4.12 6.32 -2.45
C ARG A 70 -2.85 7.15 -2.60
N LEU A 71 -1.77 6.54 -3.11
CA LEU A 71 -0.52 7.23 -3.46
C LEU A 71 -0.57 7.87 -4.85
N SER A 72 -1.72 7.79 -5.54
CA SER A 72 -1.93 8.32 -6.89
C SER A 72 -0.92 7.76 -7.89
N LEU A 73 -0.59 6.47 -7.75
CA LEU A 73 0.25 5.78 -8.73
C LEU A 73 -0.52 5.58 -10.04
N PRO A 74 0.14 5.78 -11.19
CA PRO A 74 -0.49 5.67 -12.49
C PRO A 74 -0.90 4.23 -12.76
N GLN A 75 -1.88 4.05 -13.64
CA GLN A 75 -2.25 2.72 -14.10
C GLN A 75 -1.05 2.09 -14.81
N ARG A 76 -0.93 0.76 -14.76
CA ARG A 76 0.22 0.06 -15.38
C ARG A 76 0.39 0.45 -16.85
N ARG A 77 -0.70 0.51 -17.64
CA ARG A 77 -0.66 0.95 -19.05
C ARG A 77 -0.12 2.36 -19.28
N GLU A 78 -0.28 3.27 -18.32
CA GLU A 78 0.15 4.67 -18.44
C GLU A 78 1.66 4.83 -18.21
N LEU A 79 2.27 3.90 -17.45
CA LEU A 79 3.72 3.90 -17.19
C LEU A 79 4.56 3.76 -18.47
N GLU A 80 4.04 3.06 -19.49
CA GLU A 80 4.72 2.94 -20.80
C GLU A 80 4.76 4.26 -21.58
N GLN A 81 3.76 5.11 -21.40
CA GLN A 81 3.52 6.27 -22.26
C GLN A 81 4.10 7.56 -21.65
N ALA A 82 4.42 7.55 -20.36
CA ALA A 82 4.79 8.72 -19.60
C ALA A 82 6.25 9.16 -19.81
N LYS A 83 6.51 9.87 -20.92
CA LYS A 83 7.83 10.47 -21.20
C LYS A 83 8.25 11.44 -20.08
N GLY A 84 9.42 11.19 -19.49
CA GLY A 84 9.98 12.04 -18.43
C GLY A 84 9.37 11.82 -17.03
N ALA A 85 8.47 10.85 -16.90
CA ALA A 85 7.99 10.42 -15.61
C ALA A 85 9.03 9.55 -14.88
N LYS A 86 9.17 9.74 -13.58
CA LYS A 86 10.10 8.97 -12.73
C LYS A 86 9.71 9.08 -11.26
N ILE A 87 10.28 8.20 -10.44
CA ILE A 87 10.17 8.33 -8.98
C ILE A 87 11.04 9.51 -8.51
N ARG A 88 10.51 10.36 -7.63
CA ARG A 88 11.24 11.47 -7.01
C ARG A 88 10.88 11.62 -5.55
N LYS A 89 11.75 12.29 -4.78
CA LYS A 89 11.45 12.74 -3.41
C LYS A 89 10.66 14.06 -3.45
N CYS A 90 9.59 14.13 -2.68
CA CYS A 90 8.77 15.34 -2.51
C CYS A 90 9.60 16.47 -1.88
N LEU A 91 9.57 17.68 -2.42
CA LEU A 91 10.31 18.81 -1.82
C LEU A 91 9.73 19.32 -0.50
N ARG A 92 8.54 18.83 -0.10
CA ARG A 92 7.88 19.21 1.16
C ARG A 92 8.07 18.18 2.26
N CYS A 93 7.76 16.91 1.98
CA CYS A 93 7.74 15.83 2.98
C CYS A 93 8.82 14.76 2.75
N ALA A 94 9.69 14.92 1.76
CA ALA A 94 10.71 13.97 1.34
C ALA A 94 10.21 12.59 0.86
N THR A 95 8.94 12.21 1.07
CA THR A 95 8.41 10.91 0.61
C THR A 95 8.58 10.71 -0.90
N SER A 96 8.97 9.51 -1.31
CA SER A 96 9.01 9.09 -2.72
C SER A 96 7.61 9.16 -3.33
N PHE A 97 7.50 9.57 -4.59
CA PHE A 97 6.24 9.61 -5.33
C PHE A 97 6.44 9.51 -6.84
N HIS A 98 5.40 9.11 -7.56
CA HIS A 98 5.38 9.13 -9.02
C HIS A 98 5.32 10.57 -9.55
N SER A 99 6.40 11.02 -10.19
CA SER A 99 6.48 12.34 -10.78
C SER A 99 6.18 12.27 -12.28
N HIS A 100 5.03 12.80 -12.70
CA HIS A 100 4.62 12.94 -14.10
C HIS A 100 5.57 13.75 -15.03
N GLY A 101 6.55 14.50 -14.52
CA GLY A 101 7.42 15.34 -15.36
C GLY A 101 8.29 16.31 -14.55
N ALA A 102 9.25 17.00 -15.17
CA ALA A 102 10.26 17.84 -14.48
C ALA A 102 9.69 18.84 -13.46
N GLY A 103 8.57 19.50 -13.78
CA GLY A 103 7.89 20.44 -12.88
C GLY A 103 7.10 19.80 -11.73
N ASN A 104 6.79 18.50 -11.80
CA ASN A 104 6.07 17.80 -10.74
C ASN A 104 7.02 17.42 -9.59
N ARG A 105 7.19 18.31 -8.61
CA ARG A 105 8.16 18.17 -7.51
C ARG A 105 7.55 17.98 -6.11
N ILE A 106 6.22 18.02 -6.00
CA ILE A 106 5.48 17.86 -4.76
C ILE A 106 4.50 16.70 -4.93
N CYS A 107 4.42 15.80 -3.94
CA CYS A 107 3.50 14.66 -4.00
C CYS A 107 2.04 15.12 -3.85
N ASP A 108 1.11 14.29 -4.33
CA ASP A 108 -0.32 14.68 -4.37
C ASP A 108 -0.95 14.76 -2.97
N THR A 109 -0.45 13.99 -2.00
CA THR A 109 -0.82 14.15 -0.58
C THR A 109 -0.45 15.54 -0.06
N CYS A 110 0.75 16.03 -0.36
CA CYS A 110 1.16 17.38 0.03
C CYS A 110 0.38 18.46 -0.75
N LYS A 111 0.10 18.26 -2.04
CA LYS A 111 -0.68 19.23 -2.83
C LYS A 111 -2.14 19.34 -2.39
N SER A 112 -2.72 18.25 -1.89
CA SER A 112 -4.11 18.23 -1.42
C SER A 112 -4.26 18.73 0.03
N SER A 113 -3.15 18.97 0.75
CA SER A 113 -3.20 19.57 2.08
C SER A 113 -3.81 20.97 2.04
N HIS A 114 -4.44 21.38 3.14
CA HIS A 114 -5.01 22.73 3.26
C HIS A 114 -3.91 23.80 3.11
N GLU A 115 -2.79 23.62 3.81
CA GLU A 115 -1.65 24.54 3.81
C GLU A 115 -1.08 24.80 2.40
N TRP A 116 -1.08 23.77 1.55
CA TRP A 116 -0.66 23.94 0.16
C TRP A 116 -1.72 24.66 -0.67
N ARG A 117 -2.99 24.25 -0.54
CA ARG A 117 -4.10 24.82 -1.34
C ARG A 117 -4.43 26.26 -0.98
N SER A 118 -4.18 26.69 0.26
CA SER A 118 -4.38 28.08 0.69
C SER A 118 -3.28 29.03 0.19
N GLY A 119 -2.29 28.51 -0.56
CA GLY A 119 -1.26 29.33 -1.22
C GLY A 119 -0.14 29.81 -0.30
N GLY A 120 0.04 29.19 0.88
CA GLY A 120 1.07 29.60 1.84
C GLY A 120 0.87 31.04 2.28
N SER A 121 -0.05 31.27 3.21
CA SER A 121 -0.43 32.58 3.77
C SER A 121 0.72 33.36 4.46
N ASP A 122 1.97 32.91 4.37
CA ASP A 122 3.10 33.49 5.08
C ASP A 122 3.79 34.64 4.31
N TYR A 123 3.53 34.81 3.02
CA TYR A 123 4.18 35.88 2.26
C TYR A 123 3.71 37.29 2.69
N TYR A 124 2.51 37.42 3.25
CA TYR A 124 1.97 38.71 3.72
C TYR A 124 2.12 38.96 5.22
N HIS A 125 2.31 37.92 6.05
CA HIS A 125 2.45 38.11 7.50
C HIS A 125 3.82 38.65 7.90
N VAL A 126 4.89 38.30 7.18
CA VAL A 126 6.25 38.81 7.49
C VAL A 126 6.40 40.30 7.09
N LEU A 127 5.65 40.79 6.10
CA LEU A 127 5.71 42.18 5.63
C LEU A 127 4.76 43.14 6.34
N SER A 128 3.84 42.65 7.19
CA SER A 128 2.79 43.48 7.80
C SER A 128 2.97 43.75 9.30
N GLY A 129 4.17 43.48 9.84
CA GLY A 129 4.56 43.67 11.25
C GLY A 129 3.77 44.72 12.03
N ARG A 130 2.69 44.28 12.67
CA ARG A 130 1.97 44.96 13.75
C ARG A 130 1.59 43.92 14.79
#